data_AF-A0A6C0W4T9-F1
#
_entry.id   AF-A0A6C0W4T9-F1
#
_cell.length_a   1.000
_cell.length_b   1.000
_cell.length_c   1.000
_cell.angle_alpha   90.00
_cell.angle_beta   90.00
_cell.angle_gamma   90.00
#
_symmetry.space_group_name_H-M   'P 1'
#
loop_
_entity.id
_entity.type
_entity.pdbx_description
1 polymer ?
#
loop_
_entity_poly.entity_id
_entity_poly.type
_entity_poly.pdbx_seq_one_letter_code
_entity_poly.pdbx_strand_id
1 'polypeptide(L)'
;MRMIKIKLKIKIKLNLIQKIKIILLNKIKLYNKSMKKTKLKTDYLQSFSFIALLSYFDINIPNEAEPIMHFSFGILTLTLVALSCFTNVIGYLTAILLFKYYNLADKYPKLHKFFSIFEKTSLFWIIMEAVLGYICITLIIIFTLYVLGEPLFK
;
A
#
# COMPACT_ATOMS: atom_id res chain seq x y z
N MET A 1 -19.84 -62.85 -35.74
CA MET A 1 -19.03 -61.72 -36.24
C MET A 1 -19.49 -60.32 -35.78
N ARG A 2 -20.80 -60.04 -35.60
CA ARG A 2 -21.31 -58.71 -35.17
C ARG A 2 -20.84 -58.25 -33.78
N MET A 3 -20.75 -59.16 -32.79
CA MET A 3 -20.34 -58.80 -31.42
C MET A 3 -18.89 -58.29 -31.32
N ILE A 4 -17.97 -58.79 -32.16
CA ILE A 4 -16.56 -58.37 -32.16
C ILE A 4 -16.43 -56.91 -32.61
N LYS A 5 -17.18 -56.51 -33.64
CA LYS A 5 -17.21 -55.13 -34.14
C LYS A 5 -17.76 -54.14 -33.10
N ILE A 6 -18.72 -54.57 -32.27
CA ILE A 6 -19.30 -53.74 -31.20
C ILE A 6 -18.29 -53.51 -30.08
N LYS A 7 -17.61 -54.56 -29.60
CA LYS A 7 -16.55 -54.43 -28.57
C LYS A 7 -15.42 -53.51 -29.03
N LEU A 8 -15.06 -53.58 -30.31
CA LEU A 8 -14.01 -52.76 -30.89
C LEU A 8 -14.40 -51.27 -30.93
N LYS A 9 -15.64 -50.95 -31.33
CA LYS A 9 -16.17 -49.57 -31.30
C LYS A 9 -16.23 -48.99 -29.88
N ILE A 10 -16.59 -49.80 -28.89
CA ILE A 10 -16.63 -49.38 -27.47
C ILE A 10 -15.21 -49.06 -26.98
N LYS A 11 -14.23 -49.91 -27.28
CA LYS A 11 -12.83 -49.72 -26.88
C LYS A 11 -12.22 -48.45 -27.50
N ILE A 12 -12.55 -48.15 -28.76
CA ILE A 12 -12.11 -46.92 -29.43
C ILE A 12 -12.70 -45.67 -28.77
N LYS A 13 -14.01 -45.68 -28.45
CA LYS A 13 -14.66 -44.56 -27.73
C LYS A 13 -14.06 -44.33 -26.35
N LEU A 14 -13.75 -45.39 -25.61
CA LEU A 14 -13.10 -45.31 -24.30
C LEU A 14 -11.70 -44.65 -24.37
N ASN A 15 -10.88 -45.01 -25.35
CA ASN A 15 -9.57 -44.39 -25.55
C ASN A 15 -9.67 -42.89 -25.91
N LEU A 16 -10.69 -42.50 -26.69
CA LEU A 16 -10.94 -41.09 -27.02
C LEU A 16 -11.32 -40.28 -25.78
N ILE A 17 -12.22 -40.80 -24.94
CA ILE A 17 -12.64 -40.15 -23.70
C ILE A 17 -11.45 -39.96 -22.75
N GLN A 18 -10.58 -40.98 -22.63
CA GLN A 18 -9.38 -40.90 -21.81
C GLN A 18 -8.40 -39.82 -22.32
N LYS A 19 -8.17 -39.73 -23.63
CA LYS A 19 -7.31 -38.70 -24.22
C LYS A 19 -7.86 -37.29 -23.99
N ILE A 20 -9.16 -37.08 -24.18
CA ILE A 20 -9.82 -35.79 -23.94
C ILE A 20 -9.67 -35.37 -22.46
N LYS A 21 -9.87 -36.31 -21.53
CA LYS A 21 -9.71 -36.06 -20.09
C LYS A 21 -8.28 -35.63 -19.73
N ILE A 22 -7.26 -36.25 -20.33
CA ILE A 22 -5.85 -35.90 -20.11
C ILE A 22 -5.55 -34.48 -20.61
N ILE A 23 -6.04 -34.11 -21.80
CA ILE A 23 -5.85 -32.77 -22.37
C ILE A 23 -6.48 -31.70 -21.47
N LEU A 24 -7.68 -31.97 -20.93
CA LEU A 24 -8.39 -31.07 -20.03
C LEU A 24 -7.64 -30.87 -18.71
N LEU A 25 -7.14 -31.95 -18.11
CA LEU A 25 -6.36 -31.89 -16.87
C LEU A 25 -5.05 -31.09 -17.04
N ASN A 26 -4.37 -31.23 -18.18
CA ASN A 26 -3.16 -30.48 -18.47
C ASN A 26 -3.44 -28.97 -18.66
N LYS A 27 -4.55 -28.60 -19.32
CA LYS A 27 -4.96 -27.20 -19.42
C LYS A 27 -5.26 -26.59 -18.06
N ILE A 28 -5.97 -27.30 -17.19
CA ILE A 28 -6.28 -26.84 -15.82
C ILE A 28 -5.00 -26.67 -15.00
N LYS A 29 -4.04 -27.60 -15.10
CA LYS A 29 -2.73 -27.47 -14.43
C LYS A 29 -1.94 -26.25 -14.90
N LEU A 30 -1.93 -25.98 -16.21
CA LEU A 30 -1.26 -24.81 -16.77
C LEU A 30 -1.92 -23.49 -16.32
N TYR A 31 -3.25 -23.45 -16.32
CA TYR A 31 -4.00 -22.30 -15.82
C TYR A 31 -3.70 -22.03 -14.33
N ASN A 32 -3.75 -23.06 -13.48
CA ASN A 32 -3.42 -22.93 -12.05
C ASN A 32 -1.96 -22.55 -11.80
N LYS A 33 -1.03 -23.01 -12.64
CA LYS A 33 0.39 -22.62 -12.56
C LYS A 33 0.60 -21.16 -12.94
N SER A 34 -0.14 -20.66 -13.92
CA SER A 34 -0.15 -19.24 -14.29
C SER A 34 -0.78 -18.37 -13.20
N MET A 35 -1.90 -18.81 -12.63
CA MET A 35 -2.61 -18.11 -11.55
C MET A 35 -1.80 -18.02 -10.25
N LYS A 36 -0.94 -19.01 -9.96
CA LYS A 36 0.01 -18.94 -8.83
C LYS A 36 1.15 -17.96 -9.07
N LYS A 37 1.54 -17.69 -10.32
CA LYS A 37 2.56 -16.68 -10.66
C LYS A 37 2.01 -15.26 -10.64
N THR A 38 0.71 -15.07 -10.84
CA THR A 38 0.04 -13.75 -10.80
C THR A 38 -0.53 -13.38 -9.44
N LYS A 39 -0.30 -14.18 -8.39
CA LYS A 39 -0.27 -13.64 -7.02
C LYS A 39 0.96 -12.75 -6.90
N LEU A 40 0.89 -11.59 -7.55
CA LEU A 40 1.63 -10.40 -7.18
C LEU A 40 1.43 -10.28 -5.67
N LYS A 41 2.51 -10.54 -4.93
CA LYS A 41 2.66 -10.05 -3.57
C LYS A 41 2.60 -8.54 -3.68
N THR A 42 1.40 -8.01 -3.65
CA THR A 42 1.17 -6.63 -3.28
C THR A 42 1.41 -6.56 -1.78
N ASP A 43 2.67 -6.73 -1.38
CA ASP A 43 3.17 -6.41 -0.05
C ASP A 43 3.25 -4.86 0.04
N TYR A 44 2.15 -4.17 -0.31
CA TYR A 44 1.98 -2.77 0.05
C TYR A 44 1.74 -2.76 1.55
N LEU A 45 2.83 -2.73 2.31
CA LEU A 45 2.81 -2.29 3.70
C LEU A 45 2.44 -0.81 3.66
N GLN A 46 1.14 -0.54 3.51
CA GLN A 46 0.61 0.79 3.69
C GLN A 46 0.90 1.19 5.13
N SER A 47 1.50 2.37 5.32
CA SER A 47 1.75 2.97 6.63
C SER A 47 0.41 3.25 7.31
N PHE A 48 -0.17 2.23 7.97
CA PHE A 48 -1.46 2.27 8.66
C PHE A 48 -1.53 3.31 9.79
N SER A 49 -0.38 3.86 10.20
CA SER A 49 -0.24 4.87 11.24
C SER A 49 -1.11 6.10 10.98
N PHE A 50 -1.23 6.52 9.71
CA PHE A 50 -1.98 7.73 9.35
C PHE A 50 -3.51 7.54 9.44
N ILE A 51 -4.01 6.39 8.96
CA ILE A 51 -5.44 6.04 9.04
C ILE A 51 -5.85 5.86 10.51
N ALA A 52 -4.99 5.27 11.33
CA ALA A 52 -5.22 5.12 12.76
C ALA A 52 -5.27 6.48 13.50
N LEU A 53 -4.39 7.42 13.15
CA LEU A 53 -4.39 8.78 13.69
C LEU A 53 -5.67 9.53 13.32
N LEU A 54 -6.07 9.49 12.04
CA LEU A 54 -7.31 10.13 11.58
C LEU A 54 -8.56 9.49 12.22
N SER A 55 -8.57 8.18 12.42
CA SER A 55 -9.68 7.48 13.07
C SER A 55 -9.89 7.88 14.54
N TYR A 56 -8.86 8.38 15.22
CA TYR A 56 -8.94 8.80 16.61
C TYR A 56 -9.53 10.21 16.75
N PHE A 57 -9.29 11.06 15.77
CA PHE A 57 -9.93 12.36 15.67
C PHE A 57 -11.29 12.19 15.00
N ASP A 58 -12.35 12.03 15.80
CA ASP A 58 -13.73 12.06 15.30
C ASP A 58 -14.08 13.50 14.89
N ILE A 59 -13.66 13.90 13.69
CA ILE A 59 -13.88 15.25 13.13
C ILE A 59 -15.32 15.34 12.64
N ASN A 60 -16.25 15.40 13.57
CA ASN A 60 -17.66 15.69 13.31
C ASN A 60 -17.92 17.16 13.67
N ILE A 61 -17.72 18.05 12.70
CA ILE A 61 -17.98 19.48 12.88
C ILE A 61 -19.45 19.74 12.52
N PRO A 62 -20.28 20.27 13.43
CA PRO A 62 -21.66 20.61 13.11
C PRO A 62 -21.69 21.70 12.03
N ASN A 63 -22.63 21.61 11.08
CA ASN A 63 -22.75 22.58 9.97
C ASN A 63 -23.08 24.02 10.42
N GLU A 64 -23.50 24.18 11.67
CA GLU A 64 -23.82 25.48 12.29
C GLU A 64 -22.60 26.11 12.99
N ALA A 65 -21.44 25.45 12.95
CA ALA A 65 -20.22 25.97 13.55
C ALA A 65 -19.74 27.25 12.83
N GLU A 66 -19.07 28.11 13.60
CA GLU A 66 -18.47 29.33 13.05
C GLU A 66 -17.45 29.00 11.94
N PRO A 67 -17.36 29.81 10.86
CA PRO A 67 -16.42 29.59 9.77
C PRO A 67 -14.95 29.47 10.24
N ILE A 68 -14.61 30.16 11.32
CA ILE A 68 -13.27 30.11 11.92
C ILE A 68 -12.97 28.72 12.50
N MET A 69 -13.98 28.03 13.04
CA MET A 69 -13.83 26.68 13.58
C MET A 69 -13.59 25.68 12.45
N HIS A 70 -14.39 25.75 11.38
CA HIS A 70 -14.17 24.92 10.19
C HIS A 70 -12.76 25.10 9.59
N PHE A 71 -12.30 26.35 9.49
CA PHE A 71 -10.95 26.66 9.04
C PHE A 71 -9.88 26.05 9.97
N SER A 72 -10.03 26.23 11.27
CA SER A 72 -9.08 25.73 12.28
C SER A 72 -8.95 24.20 12.24
N PHE A 73 -10.05 23.48 12.09
CA PHE A 73 -10.01 22.02 11.93
C PHE A 73 -9.38 21.57 10.61
N GLY A 74 -9.61 22.31 9.52
CA GLY A 74 -8.94 22.08 8.24
C GLY A 74 -7.42 22.21 8.36
N ILE A 75 -6.95 23.31 8.94
CA ILE A 75 -5.52 23.56 9.20
C ILE A 75 -4.94 22.50 10.14
N LEU A 76 -5.64 22.13 11.20
CA LEU A 76 -5.21 21.07 12.13
C LEU A 76 -5.00 19.74 11.38
N THR A 77 -5.94 19.37 10.52
CA THR A 77 -5.87 18.13 9.72
C THR A 77 -4.68 18.15 8.77
N LEU A 78 -4.50 19.24 8.00
CA LEU A 78 -3.34 19.39 7.12
C LEU A 78 -2.01 19.36 7.88
N THR A 79 -1.97 19.94 9.08
CA THR A 79 -0.77 19.96 9.93
C THR A 79 -0.44 18.55 10.45
N LEU A 80 -1.45 17.78 10.85
CA LEU A 80 -1.29 16.37 11.24
C LEU A 80 -0.76 15.51 10.08
N VAL A 81 -1.28 15.72 8.86
CA VAL A 81 -0.77 15.05 7.65
C VAL A 81 0.70 15.38 7.43
N ALA A 82 1.05 16.67 7.43
CA ALA A 82 2.42 17.11 7.24
C ALA A 82 3.35 16.51 8.31
N LEU A 83 2.96 16.58 9.59
CA LEU A 83 3.73 16.03 10.71
C LEU A 83 3.97 14.52 10.56
N SER A 84 2.95 13.77 10.13
CA SER A 84 3.07 12.34 9.86
C SER A 84 4.08 12.05 8.74
N CYS A 85 4.04 12.82 7.65
CA CYS A 85 5.02 12.69 6.55
C CYS A 85 6.44 12.97 7.03
N PHE A 86 6.67 14.05 7.79
CA PHE A 86 8.00 14.35 8.32
C PHE A 86 8.50 13.29 9.31
N THR A 87 7.62 12.81 10.19
CA THR A 87 7.98 11.75 11.16
C THR A 87 8.43 10.48 10.44
N ASN A 88 7.74 10.08 9.36
CA ASN A 88 8.17 8.94 8.54
C ASN A 88 9.53 9.17 7.87
N VAL A 89 9.73 10.32 7.23
CA VAL A 89 10.99 10.66 6.55
C VAL A 89 12.17 10.68 7.54
N ILE A 90 11.98 11.30 8.71
CA ILE A 90 13.00 11.34 9.78
C ILE A 90 13.26 9.93 10.32
N GLY A 91 12.21 9.14 10.56
CA GLY A 91 12.32 7.74 10.99
C GLY A 91 13.13 6.89 10.01
N TYR A 92 12.95 7.11 8.70
CA TYR A 92 13.72 6.43 7.67
C TYR A 92 15.20 6.86 7.67
N LEU A 93 15.47 8.17 7.68
CA LEU A 93 16.84 8.68 7.68
C LEU A 93 17.63 8.23 8.92
N THR A 94 16.98 8.25 10.08
CA THR A 94 17.57 7.76 11.33
C THR A 94 17.83 6.25 11.28
N ALA A 95 16.92 5.45 10.72
CA ALA A 95 17.13 4.02 10.53
C ALA A 95 18.34 3.73 9.61
N ILE A 96 18.50 4.45 8.50
CA ILE A 96 19.68 4.31 7.62
C ILE A 96 20.97 4.67 8.35
N LEU A 97 20.99 5.80 9.08
CA LEU A 97 22.17 6.23 9.81
C LEU A 97 22.58 5.21 10.87
N LEU A 98 21.61 4.69 11.62
CA LEU A 98 21.82 3.64 12.61
C LEU A 98 22.39 2.37 11.96
N PHE A 99 21.89 1.97 10.79
CA PHE A 99 22.40 0.81 10.06
C PHE A 99 23.86 1.01 9.62
N LYS A 100 24.17 2.17 9.02
CA LYS A 100 25.49 2.48 8.46
C LYS A 100 26.58 2.58 9.52
N TYR A 101 26.29 3.14 10.69
CA TYR A 101 27.31 3.47 11.69
C TYR A 101 27.41 2.49 12.86
N TYR A 102 26.34 1.75 13.20
CA TYR A 102 26.30 0.99 14.46
C TYR A 102 26.20 -0.54 14.31
N ASN A 103 26.18 -1.10 13.09
CA ASN A 103 26.01 -2.56 12.85
C ASN A 103 24.94 -3.19 13.76
N LEU A 104 23.82 -2.48 13.95
CA LEU A 104 22.77 -2.83 14.91
C LEU A 104 22.06 -4.14 14.58
N ALA A 105 22.21 -4.62 13.34
CA ALA A 105 21.73 -5.92 12.89
C ALA A 105 22.28 -7.07 13.77
N ASP A 106 23.56 -7.03 14.14
CA ASP A 106 24.21 -8.08 14.94
C ASP A 106 23.93 -7.92 16.44
N LYS A 107 23.76 -6.68 16.91
CA LYS A 107 23.61 -6.40 18.35
C LYS A 107 22.18 -6.56 18.87
N TYR A 108 21.17 -6.35 18.02
CA TYR A 108 19.75 -6.43 18.42
C TYR A 108 18.88 -7.18 17.38
N PRO A 109 18.82 -8.52 17.46
CA PRO A 109 18.07 -9.34 16.49
C PRO A 109 16.55 -9.10 16.52
N LYS A 110 16.00 -8.54 17.61
CA LYS A 110 14.58 -8.16 17.68
C LYS A 110 14.26 -6.92 16.84
N LEU A 111 15.18 -5.95 16.79
CA LEU A 111 15.03 -4.73 15.98
C LEU A 111 15.34 -5.00 14.51
N HIS A 112 16.07 -6.07 14.20
CA HIS A 112 16.36 -6.50 12.82
C HIS A 112 15.08 -6.63 11.98
N LYS A 113 13.97 -7.14 12.54
CA LYS A 113 12.68 -7.19 11.82
C LYS A 113 12.15 -5.79 11.49
N PHE A 114 12.24 -4.84 12.42
CA PHE A 114 11.83 -3.46 12.21
C PHE A 114 12.67 -2.81 11.13
N PHE A 115 14.00 -2.94 11.20
CA PHE A 115 14.92 -2.40 10.20
C PHE A 115 14.77 -3.03 8.82
N SER A 116 14.46 -4.32 8.72
CA SER A 116 14.23 -5.00 7.43
C SER A 116 13.01 -4.45 6.66
N ILE A 117 12.09 -3.79 7.35
CA ILE A 117 10.96 -3.09 6.72
C ILE A 117 11.45 -1.79 6.07
N PHE A 118 12.31 -1.03 6.75
CA PHE A 118 12.91 0.20 6.21
C PHE A 118 13.86 -0.10 5.05
N GLU A 119 14.64 -1.17 5.11
CA GLU A 119 15.56 -1.57 4.02
C GLU A 119 14.81 -1.94 2.72
N LYS A 120 13.62 -2.53 2.83
CA LYS A 120 12.77 -2.86 1.67
C LYS A 120 11.96 -1.69 1.15
N THR A 121 11.86 -0.61 1.91
CA THR A 121 11.13 0.57 1.48
C THR A 121 11.97 1.28 0.42
N SER A 122 11.45 1.37 -0.81
CA SER A 122 12.20 2.00 -1.89
C SER A 122 12.39 3.49 -1.59
N LEU A 123 13.59 4.02 -1.82
CA LEU A 123 13.91 5.46 -1.69
C LEU A 123 12.88 6.35 -2.42
N PHE A 124 12.29 5.84 -3.49
CA PHE A 124 11.20 6.48 -4.22
C PHE A 124 9.98 6.80 -3.32
N TRP A 125 9.56 5.88 -2.44
CA TRP A 125 8.44 6.12 -1.52
C TRP A 125 8.73 7.24 -0.51
N ILE A 126 9.94 7.31 0.02
CA ILE A 126 10.33 8.38 0.95
C ILE A 126 10.34 9.73 0.25
N ILE A 127 10.84 9.78 -1.00
CA ILE A 127 10.80 11.01 -1.80
C ILE A 127 9.36 11.45 -2.03
N MET A 128 8.45 10.51 -2.34
CA MET A 128 7.03 10.82 -2.49
C MET A 128 6.40 11.36 -1.21
N GLU A 129 6.69 10.77 -0.04
CA GLU A 129 6.21 11.27 1.26
C GLU A 129 6.77 12.67 1.60
N ALA A 130 8.04 12.93 1.28
CA ALA A 130 8.66 14.23 1.49
C ALA A 130 8.01 15.32 0.61
N VAL A 131 7.75 15.00 -0.67
CA VAL A 131 7.05 15.91 -1.60
C VAL A 131 5.62 16.17 -1.11
N LEU A 132 4.90 15.14 -0.68
CA LEU A 132 3.55 15.28 -0.15
C LEU A 132 3.52 16.19 1.09
N GLY A 133 4.44 15.98 2.04
CA GLY A 133 4.56 16.82 3.24
C GLY A 133 4.84 18.28 2.89
N TYR A 134 5.69 18.53 1.90
CA TYR A 134 5.99 19.88 1.43
C TYR A 134 4.77 20.57 0.78
N ILE A 135 3.98 19.83 -0.01
CA ILE A 135 2.72 20.32 -0.57
C ILE A 135 1.74 20.71 0.54
N CYS A 136 1.58 19.86 1.57
CA CYS A 136 0.70 20.16 2.70
C CYS A 136 1.12 21.46 3.43
N ILE A 137 2.42 21.65 3.70
CA ILE A 137 2.91 22.90 4.31
C ILE A 137 2.62 24.10 3.41
N THR A 138 2.89 23.98 2.11
CA THR A 138 2.65 25.07 1.15
C THR A 138 1.18 25.48 1.14
N LEU A 139 0.26 24.49 1.17
CA LEU A 139 -1.17 24.75 1.28
C LEU A 139 -1.53 25.46 2.59
N ILE A 140 -0.98 25.02 3.73
CA ILE A 140 -1.20 25.69 5.02
C ILE A 140 -0.79 27.16 4.94
N ILE A 141 0.38 27.46 4.36
CA ILE A 141 0.87 28.83 4.21
C ILE A 141 -0.09 29.66 3.33
N ILE A 142 -0.49 29.14 2.17
CA ILE A 142 -1.40 29.82 1.25
C ILE A 142 -2.76 30.09 1.92
N PHE A 143 -3.35 29.09 2.58
CA PHE A 143 -4.63 29.23 3.25
C PHE A 143 -4.58 30.19 4.43
N THR A 144 -3.49 30.16 5.21
CA THR A 144 -3.28 31.09 6.31
C THR A 144 -3.11 32.52 5.80
N LEU A 145 -2.34 32.72 4.73
CA LEU A 145 -2.19 34.02 4.08
C LEU A 145 -3.51 34.52 3.47
N TYR A 146 -4.34 33.63 2.91
CA TYR A 146 -5.65 33.99 2.39
C TYR A 146 -6.60 34.48 3.49
N VAL A 147 -6.64 33.79 4.63
CA VAL A 147 -7.49 34.18 5.77
C VAL A 147 -6.99 35.44 6.47
N LEU A 148 -5.66 35.62 6.57
CA LEU A 148 -5.06 36.83 7.16
C LEU A 148 -5.05 38.01 6.18
N GLY A 149 -5.15 37.74 4.87
CA GLY A 149 -4.90 38.65 3.75
C GLY A 149 -6.14 39.32 3.18
N GLU A 150 -6.91 40.00 4.03
CA GLU A 150 -7.77 41.13 3.67
C GLU A 150 -7.34 42.26 4.63
N PRO A 151 -6.26 43.03 4.37
CA PRO A 151 -6.03 43.83 3.17
C PRO A 151 -4.53 43.98 2.77
N LEU A 152 -4.01 43.20 1.82
CA LEU A 152 -2.69 43.49 1.19
C LEU A 152 -2.81 44.08 -0.22
N PHE A 153 -4.04 44.18 -0.75
CA PHE A 153 -4.36 44.75 -2.07
C PHE A 153 -5.46 45.83 -2.01
N LYS A 154 -5.55 46.56 -0.88
CA LYS A 154 -6.26 47.84 -0.80
C LYS A 154 -5.26 48.96 -0.56
#